data_AF-A0A8D8MJG1-F1
#
_entry.id   AF-A0A8D8MJG1-F1
#
_cell.length_a   1.000
_cell.length_b   1.000
_cell.length_c   1.000
_cell.angle_alpha   90.00
_cell.angle_beta   90.00
_cell.angle_gamma   90.00
#
_symmetry.space_group_name_H-M   'P 1'
#
loop_
_entity.id
_entity.type
_entity.pdbx_description
1 polymer ?
#
loop_
_entity_poly.entity_id
_entity_poly.type
_entity_poly.pdbx_seq_one_letter_code
_entity_poly.pdbx_strand_id
1 'polypeptide(L)'
;CLQNLTNEAERSPCLNEADSSCLTCSGLVCNRAVWPTCHVCQESTDDATCRDGQPGVGAFCGRFSEESGCFERIVNGRVERGCRSDVGEDPCDGNEHCRVCEGSDCNRDAAREFQVTKCVQCKADGTDEDGSCLSGSKAPTNCGGPSDEKCYSRILPGGILERGCQASLTQDEVQNCNGTKCNICQGDGCNRGIFPVDRLTCNQCKSNNSTDCGMGLTDESKTVVCKIFKEHNRCYSRFGPDDHFERGCEADMGLQANACDNVRDCMVCAGKNCNTIAAAQLEQLPKCQRCSSADDHNCDEGSVTPTICGDHLEDACFTRIENGVLERNCLSTLGEAEKAKCDDPADTSCHKCSGQGCNKQEWLKCYQCNSATDKSCSAEQRDNHHSAYCRHQHDEDHCYTRIVDNIRK
;
A
#
# COMPACT_ATOMS: atom_id res chain seq x y z
N CYS A 1 61.53 29.54 -30.91
CA CYS A 1 61.64 31.01 -30.74
C CYS A 1 60.48 31.68 -31.48
N LEU A 2 59.90 32.76 -30.92
CA LEU A 2 58.72 33.43 -31.49
C LEU A 2 58.90 33.87 -32.96
N GLN A 3 60.11 34.32 -33.32
CA GLN A 3 60.47 34.72 -34.68
C GLN A 3 60.37 33.59 -35.74
N ASN A 4 60.25 32.33 -35.31
CA ASN A 4 60.11 31.20 -36.23
C ASN A 4 58.66 31.00 -36.70
N LEU A 5 57.68 31.65 -36.08
CA LEU A 5 56.29 31.64 -36.54
C LEU A 5 56.17 32.62 -37.71
N THR A 6 56.19 32.08 -38.94
CA THR A 6 56.09 32.87 -40.18
C THR A 6 54.64 33.19 -40.56
N ASN A 7 53.67 32.48 -39.98
CA ASN A 7 52.25 32.73 -40.16
C ASN A 7 51.78 33.77 -39.13
N GLU A 8 51.28 34.91 -39.60
CA GLU A 8 50.82 35.99 -38.73
C GLU A 8 49.68 35.54 -37.81
N ALA A 9 48.81 34.62 -38.27
CA ALA A 9 47.70 34.10 -37.46
C ALA A 9 48.18 33.24 -36.28
N GLU A 10 49.30 32.54 -36.42
CA GLU A 10 49.93 31.77 -35.33
C GLU A 10 50.76 32.66 -34.41
N ARG A 11 51.34 33.73 -34.97
CA ARG A 11 52.20 34.66 -34.23
C ARG A 11 51.41 35.67 -33.40
N SER A 12 50.28 36.16 -33.92
CA SER A 12 49.48 37.23 -33.31
C SER A 12 49.05 36.93 -31.87
N PRO A 13 48.55 35.71 -31.53
CA PRO A 13 48.20 35.37 -30.15
C PRO A 13 49.36 35.56 -29.19
N CYS A 14 50.57 35.15 -29.59
CA CYS A 14 51.79 35.28 -28.78
C CYS A 14 52.29 36.72 -28.58
N LEU A 15 51.71 37.71 -29.27
CA LEU A 15 52.03 39.13 -29.10
C LEU A 15 51.05 39.83 -28.15
N ASN A 16 49.98 39.15 -27.74
CA ASN A 16 48.99 39.66 -26.81
C ASN A 16 49.13 38.94 -25.47
N GLU A 17 49.61 39.63 -24.43
CA GLU A 17 49.78 39.04 -23.10
C GLU A 17 48.46 38.58 -22.47
N ALA A 18 47.31 39.07 -22.95
CA ALA A 18 45.99 38.61 -22.51
C ALA A 18 45.49 37.36 -23.24
N ASP A 19 46.13 36.93 -24.33
CA ASP A 19 45.75 35.74 -25.07
C ASP A 19 46.45 34.50 -24.50
N SER A 20 45.71 33.76 -23.68
CA SER A 20 46.24 32.58 -23.02
C SER A 20 46.43 31.37 -23.96
N SER A 21 46.10 31.47 -25.26
CA SER A 21 46.45 30.42 -26.22
C SER A 21 47.94 30.38 -26.55
N CYS A 22 48.72 31.40 -26.16
CA CYS A 22 50.17 31.40 -26.31
C CYS A 22 50.90 32.05 -25.14
N LEU A 23 51.84 31.30 -24.54
CA LEU A 23 52.74 31.84 -23.52
C LEU A 23 54.07 32.25 -24.13
N THR A 24 54.52 33.46 -23.81
CA THR A 24 55.88 33.91 -24.10
C THR A 24 56.69 34.07 -22.82
N CYS A 25 58.01 33.93 -22.93
CA CYS A 25 58.92 34.08 -21.81
C CYS A 25 60.26 34.65 -22.31
N SER A 26 61.02 35.27 -21.40
CA SER A 26 62.36 35.81 -21.69
C SER A 26 63.43 35.14 -20.83
N GLY A 27 64.58 34.85 -21.41
CA GLY A 27 65.71 34.17 -20.76
C GLY A 27 66.06 32.83 -21.42
N LEU A 28 67.12 32.20 -20.92
CA LEU A 28 67.58 30.90 -21.44
C LEU A 28 66.66 29.77 -20.93
N VAL A 29 66.10 28.97 -21.84
CA VAL A 29 65.28 27.77 -21.52
C VAL A 29 64.12 28.11 -20.56
N CYS A 30 63.44 29.24 -20.79
CA CYS A 30 62.37 29.74 -19.93
C CYS A 30 60.99 29.11 -20.22
N ASN A 31 60.81 28.48 -21.39
CA ASN A 31 59.54 27.93 -21.88
C ASN A 31 59.21 26.58 -21.21
N ARG A 32 59.10 26.59 -19.88
CA ARG A 32 58.94 25.39 -19.02
C ARG A 32 57.53 25.18 -18.51
N ALA A 33 56.58 26.03 -18.90
CA ALA A 33 55.19 25.87 -18.53
C ALA A 33 54.67 24.48 -18.98
N VAL A 34 54.00 23.78 -18.08
CA VAL A 34 53.36 22.50 -18.38
C VAL A 34 51.97 22.82 -18.91
N TRP A 35 51.73 22.52 -20.18
CA TRP A 35 50.44 22.78 -20.79
C TRP A 35 49.42 21.74 -20.31
N PRO A 36 48.25 22.14 -19.76
CA PRO A 36 47.28 21.20 -19.25
C PRO A 36 46.66 20.36 -20.36
N THR A 37 46.33 19.12 -20.02
CA THR A 37 45.61 18.18 -20.89
C THR A 37 44.32 17.73 -20.23
N CYS A 38 43.28 17.50 -21.00
CA CYS A 38 42.00 16.97 -20.53
C CYS A 38 41.43 16.01 -21.57
N HIS A 39 40.57 15.08 -21.14
CA HIS A 39 39.75 14.36 -22.09
C HIS A 39 38.74 15.33 -22.72
N VAL A 40 38.68 15.35 -24.05
CA VAL A 40 37.78 16.21 -24.82
C VAL A 40 36.95 15.32 -25.74
N CYS A 41 35.66 15.26 -25.49
CA CYS A 41 34.73 14.49 -26.31
C CYS A 41 33.30 15.02 -26.12
N GLN A 42 32.45 14.71 -27.09
CA GLN A 42 31.02 14.94 -27.03
C GLN A 42 30.32 13.68 -27.51
N GLU A 43 29.51 13.10 -26.63
CA GLU A 43 28.80 11.87 -26.93
C GLU A 43 27.87 12.07 -28.13
N SER A 44 27.96 11.16 -29.10
CA SER A 44 27.14 11.17 -30.31
C SER A 44 26.89 9.74 -30.79
N THR A 45 26.12 9.59 -31.87
CA THR A 45 25.96 8.27 -32.50
C THR A 45 27.27 7.70 -33.05
N ASP A 46 28.22 8.57 -33.37
CA ASP A 46 29.52 8.20 -33.95
C ASP A 46 30.61 8.06 -32.87
N ASP A 47 30.40 8.66 -31.69
CA ASP A 47 31.27 8.53 -30.51
C ASP A 47 30.43 8.30 -29.25
N ALA A 48 30.04 7.05 -29.02
CA ALA A 48 29.34 6.65 -27.81
C ALA A 48 30.28 6.47 -26.60
N THR A 49 31.60 6.43 -26.83
CA THR A 49 32.60 6.07 -25.82
C THR A 49 32.89 7.18 -24.83
N CYS A 50 32.49 8.42 -25.13
CA CYS A 50 32.65 9.57 -24.24
C CYS A 50 31.98 9.37 -22.87
N ARG A 51 30.91 8.55 -22.81
CA ARG A 51 30.19 8.19 -21.58
C ARG A 51 30.96 7.25 -20.67
N ASP A 52 31.81 6.40 -21.24
CA ASP A 52 32.60 5.44 -20.48
C ASP A 52 33.77 6.13 -19.77
N GLY A 53 34.47 5.37 -18.91
CA GLY A 53 35.71 5.84 -18.31
C GLY A 53 36.77 6.07 -19.40
N GLN A 54 37.47 7.20 -19.35
CA GLN A 54 38.42 7.62 -20.38
C GLN A 54 39.83 7.12 -20.05
N PRO A 55 40.41 6.20 -20.85
CA PRO A 55 41.77 5.74 -20.63
C PRO A 55 42.81 6.68 -21.30
N GLY A 56 44.02 6.69 -20.77
CA GLY A 56 45.17 7.33 -21.42
C GLY A 56 45.32 8.82 -21.09
N VAL A 57 45.96 9.55 -22.00
CA VAL A 57 46.25 10.99 -21.89
C VAL A 57 45.30 11.73 -22.81
N GLY A 58 44.76 12.85 -22.35
CA GLY A 58 43.83 13.71 -23.07
C GLY A 58 44.51 14.60 -24.11
N ALA A 59 43.71 15.52 -24.66
CA ALA A 59 44.17 16.54 -25.59
C ALA A 59 44.67 17.78 -24.83
N PHE A 60 45.62 18.51 -25.41
CA PHE A 60 46.04 19.81 -24.88
C PHE A 60 44.87 20.80 -24.91
N CYS A 61 44.68 21.53 -23.82
CA CYS A 61 43.71 22.61 -23.76
C CYS A 61 44.05 23.71 -24.78
N GLY A 62 43.05 24.35 -25.37
CA GLY A 62 43.25 25.45 -26.32
C GLY A 62 43.84 26.72 -25.66
N ARG A 63 43.59 26.89 -24.36
CA ARG A 63 44.07 28.01 -23.55
C ARG A 63 44.81 27.54 -22.30
N PHE A 64 45.91 28.22 -21.99
CA PHE A 64 46.65 28.01 -20.76
C PHE A 64 45.93 28.63 -19.56
N SER A 65 45.98 27.94 -18.43
CA SER A 65 45.55 28.45 -17.13
C SER A 65 46.46 27.84 -16.06
N GLU A 66 46.93 28.67 -15.11
CA GLU A 66 47.67 28.18 -13.94
C GLU A 66 46.73 27.40 -12.99
N GLU A 67 45.45 27.76 -12.96
CA GLU A 67 44.37 27.02 -12.32
C GLU A 67 43.87 25.93 -13.28
N SER A 68 44.76 25.02 -13.67
CA SER A 68 44.48 23.94 -14.62
C SER A 68 43.32 23.06 -14.13
N GLY A 69 42.29 22.89 -14.96
CA GLY A 69 41.17 22.03 -14.62
C GLY A 69 40.38 21.57 -15.83
N CYS A 70 39.74 20.42 -15.68
CA CYS A 70 38.87 19.81 -16.67
C CYS A 70 37.43 19.81 -16.16
N PHE A 71 36.48 19.62 -17.07
CA PHE A 71 35.09 19.35 -16.72
C PHE A 71 34.57 18.10 -17.43
N GLU A 72 33.56 17.50 -16.82
CA GLU A 72 32.71 16.45 -17.39
C GLU A 72 31.27 16.76 -16.99
N ARG A 73 30.34 16.63 -17.94
CA ARG A 73 28.94 16.98 -17.70
C ARG A 73 27.99 16.20 -18.58
N ILE A 74 26.73 16.11 -18.15
CA ILE A 74 25.64 15.61 -18.98
C ILE A 74 24.75 16.78 -19.40
N VAL A 75 24.57 16.96 -20.70
CA VAL A 75 23.69 17.98 -21.29
C VAL A 75 22.74 17.29 -22.26
N ASN A 76 21.43 17.45 -22.06
CA ASN A 76 20.41 16.79 -22.89
C ASN A 76 20.62 15.27 -23.02
N GLY A 77 21.05 14.64 -21.93
CA GLY A 77 21.33 13.20 -21.88
C GLY A 77 22.63 12.77 -22.56
N ARG A 78 23.48 13.68 -23.05
CA ARG A 78 24.77 13.39 -23.68
C ARG A 78 25.94 13.86 -22.82
N VAL A 79 26.99 13.06 -22.76
CA VAL A 79 28.22 13.41 -22.03
C VAL A 79 29.09 14.37 -22.84
N GLU A 80 29.59 15.40 -22.18
CA GLU A 80 30.55 16.36 -22.70
C GLU A 80 31.74 16.46 -21.75
N ARG A 81 32.95 16.46 -22.31
CA ARG A 81 34.20 16.61 -21.57
C ARG A 81 35.05 17.69 -22.22
N GLY A 82 35.77 18.47 -21.40
CA GLY A 82 36.64 19.51 -21.94
C GLY A 82 37.52 20.18 -20.89
N CYS A 83 38.30 21.16 -21.34
CA CYS A 83 39.12 22.00 -20.49
C CYS A 83 38.30 23.17 -19.94
N ARG A 84 38.47 23.49 -18.66
CA ARG A 84 37.84 24.66 -18.04
C ARG A 84 38.37 25.97 -18.62
N SER A 85 39.66 26.01 -18.99
CA SER A 85 40.28 27.20 -19.58
C SER A 85 39.75 27.55 -20.98
N ASP A 86 39.16 26.58 -21.67
CA ASP A 86 38.63 26.76 -23.02
C ASP A 86 37.22 27.35 -23.02
N VAL A 87 36.55 27.39 -21.87
CA VAL A 87 35.22 27.99 -21.68
C VAL A 87 35.32 29.31 -20.90
N GLY A 88 34.46 30.28 -21.26
CA GLY A 88 34.49 31.63 -20.67
C GLY A 88 33.72 31.76 -19.35
N GLU A 89 32.82 30.83 -19.06
CA GLU A 89 31.99 30.78 -17.85
C GLU A 89 32.17 29.41 -17.16
N ASP A 90 31.67 29.26 -15.93
CA ASP A 90 31.71 27.98 -15.22
C ASP A 90 30.91 26.91 -16.00
N PRO A 91 31.55 25.83 -16.48
CA PRO A 91 30.88 24.81 -17.28
C PRO A 91 29.80 24.03 -16.52
N CYS A 92 29.77 24.13 -15.18
CA CYS A 92 28.82 23.47 -14.30
C CYS A 92 27.73 24.40 -13.73
N ASP A 93 27.70 25.68 -14.10
CA ASP A 93 26.66 26.58 -13.59
C ASP A 93 25.26 26.06 -13.96
N GLY A 94 24.41 25.88 -12.95
CA GLY A 94 23.06 25.32 -13.09
C GLY A 94 22.97 23.86 -13.55
N ASN A 95 24.07 23.10 -13.65
CA ASN A 95 24.06 21.70 -14.07
C ASN A 95 24.45 20.75 -12.94
N GLU A 96 23.49 20.03 -12.39
CA GLU A 96 23.73 19.06 -11.32
C GLU A 96 24.42 17.76 -11.76
N HIS A 97 24.42 17.46 -13.06
CA HIS A 97 25.14 16.33 -13.65
C HIS A 97 26.52 16.75 -14.17
N CYS A 98 27.19 17.68 -13.47
CA CYS A 98 28.47 18.25 -13.87
C CYS A 98 29.48 18.20 -12.73
N ARG A 99 30.73 17.92 -13.08
CA ARG A 99 31.88 18.04 -12.17
C ARG A 99 33.02 18.79 -12.87
N VAL A 100 33.69 19.63 -12.10
CA VAL A 100 35.02 20.14 -12.41
C VAL A 100 36.05 19.43 -11.56
N CYS A 101 37.25 19.25 -12.10
CA CYS A 101 38.36 18.65 -11.39
C CYS A 101 39.66 19.39 -11.70
N GLU A 102 40.63 19.28 -10.79
CA GLU A 102 41.93 19.94 -10.91
C GLU A 102 42.99 18.98 -11.45
N GLY A 103 43.91 19.52 -12.24
CA GLY A 103 45.03 18.78 -12.83
C GLY A 103 44.71 18.20 -14.22
N SER A 104 45.75 17.65 -14.86
CA SER A 104 45.63 17.08 -16.20
C SER A 104 44.90 15.74 -16.20
N ASP A 105 44.07 15.50 -17.21
CA ASP A 105 43.33 14.26 -17.46
C ASP A 105 42.51 13.79 -16.25
N CYS A 106 42.01 14.74 -15.44
CA CYS A 106 41.26 14.41 -14.24
C CYS A 106 39.82 13.97 -14.55
N ASN A 107 39.25 14.42 -15.67
CA ASN A 107 37.88 14.13 -16.10
C ASN A 107 37.78 12.78 -16.82
N ARG A 108 38.15 11.71 -16.11
CA ARG A 108 38.30 10.36 -16.66
C ARG A 108 37.19 9.38 -16.25
N ASP A 109 36.35 9.77 -15.30
CA ASP A 109 35.37 8.87 -14.70
C ASP A 109 34.22 8.55 -15.66
N ALA A 110 33.64 7.36 -15.55
CA ALA A 110 32.42 7.04 -16.31
C ALA A 110 31.25 7.94 -15.88
N ALA A 111 30.30 8.19 -16.80
CA ALA A 111 29.18 9.11 -16.57
C ALA A 111 28.38 8.85 -15.30
N ARG A 112 28.20 7.57 -14.95
CA ARG A 112 27.51 7.16 -13.73
C ARG A 112 28.12 7.76 -12.45
N GLU A 113 29.40 8.10 -12.45
CA GLU A 113 30.09 8.63 -11.26
C GLU A 113 29.73 10.10 -10.98
N PHE A 114 29.30 10.85 -12.01
CA PHE A 114 28.88 12.26 -11.89
C PHE A 114 27.41 12.51 -12.21
N GLN A 115 26.73 11.53 -12.80
CA GLN A 115 25.30 11.60 -12.98
C GLN A 115 24.61 11.56 -11.62
N VAL A 116 23.70 12.49 -11.39
CA VAL A 116 22.83 12.48 -10.21
C VAL A 116 21.54 11.72 -10.54
N THR A 117 21.21 10.69 -9.77
CA THR A 117 19.86 10.09 -9.77
C THR A 117 19.06 10.69 -8.63
N LYS A 118 17.76 10.97 -8.84
CA LYS A 118 16.84 11.37 -7.78
C LYS A 118 15.74 10.34 -7.58
N CYS A 119 15.50 9.93 -6.35
CA CYS A 119 14.43 8.99 -6.00
C CYS A 119 13.58 9.52 -4.86
N VAL A 120 12.32 9.10 -4.76
CA VAL A 120 11.58 9.27 -3.50
C VAL A 120 12.23 8.36 -2.46
N GLN A 121 12.66 8.94 -1.35
CA GLN A 121 13.35 8.25 -0.27
C GLN A 121 12.58 8.46 1.03
N CYS A 122 11.94 7.41 1.53
CA CYS A 122 11.11 7.46 2.75
C CYS A 122 10.68 6.07 3.21
N LYS A 123 10.21 6.01 4.45
CA LYS A 123 9.61 4.82 5.04
C LYS A 123 8.33 5.22 5.78
N ALA A 124 7.27 4.44 5.64
CA ALA A 124 5.98 4.71 6.26
C ALA A 124 5.82 3.93 7.59
N ASP A 125 6.82 4.02 8.47
CA ASP A 125 6.89 3.30 9.76
C ASP A 125 6.48 4.16 10.95
N GLY A 126 5.55 5.09 10.73
CA GLY A 126 5.17 6.12 11.70
C GLY A 126 5.90 7.45 11.51
N THR A 127 6.90 7.52 10.63
CA THR A 127 7.60 8.75 10.25
C THR A 127 6.93 9.52 9.09
N ASP A 128 5.89 8.95 8.48
CA ASP A 128 5.11 9.53 7.38
C ASP A 128 3.81 10.20 7.89
N GLU A 129 3.95 11.18 8.77
CA GLU A 129 2.80 11.85 9.41
C GLU A 129 1.88 12.57 8.41
N ASP A 130 2.45 13.11 7.33
CA ASP A 130 1.72 13.82 6.27
C ASP A 130 1.20 12.89 5.15
N GLY A 131 1.51 11.60 5.20
CA GLY A 131 1.12 10.62 4.18
C GLY A 131 1.81 10.80 2.82
N SER A 132 2.84 11.64 2.74
CA SER A 132 3.52 11.98 1.48
C SER A 132 4.32 10.80 0.91
N CYS A 133 4.84 9.92 1.77
CA CYS A 133 5.50 8.68 1.37
C CYS A 133 4.50 7.66 0.81
N LEU A 134 3.38 7.46 1.51
CA LEU A 134 2.30 6.55 1.11
C LEU A 134 1.68 6.94 -0.23
N SER A 135 1.34 8.22 -0.38
CA SER A 135 0.82 8.77 -1.65
C SER A 135 1.87 8.84 -2.77
N GLY A 136 3.15 8.77 -2.42
CA GLY A 136 4.26 8.95 -3.36
C GLY A 136 4.37 10.38 -3.90
N SER A 137 3.86 11.36 -3.14
CA SER A 137 3.89 12.79 -3.47
C SER A 137 5.16 13.47 -2.99
N LYS A 138 5.85 12.90 -2.00
CA LYS A 138 7.13 13.39 -1.47
C LYS A 138 8.13 13.67 -2.58
N ALA A 139 8.83 14.80 -2.49
CA ALA A 139 9.81 15.21 -3.49
C ALA A 139 10.98 14.22 -3.55
N PRO A 140 11.43 13.81 -4.76
CA PRO A 140 12.64 13.02 -4.91
C PRO A 140 13.88 13.78 -4.42
N THR A 141 14.81 13.04 -3.80
CA THR A 141 16.11 13.54 -3.33
C THR A 141 17.25 12.78 -3.98
N ASN A 142 18.43 13.39 -4.03
CA ASN A 142 19.62 12.81 -4.65
C ASN A 142 19.97 11.46 -4.01
N CYS A 143 20.31 10.49 -4.84
CA CYS A 143 20.88 9.22 -4.42
C CYS A 143 22.35 9.39 -4.03
N GLY A 144 22.80 8.56 -3.08
CA GLY A 144 24.21 8.46 -2.75
C GLY A 144 24.93 7.45 -3.65
N GLY A 145 26.19 7.73 -3.97
CA GLY A 145 27.04 6.86 -4.79
C GLY A 145 26.85 7.06 -6.30
N PRO A 146 27.44 6.18 -7.13
CA PRO A 146 27.26 6.21 -8.58
C PRO A 146 25.78 6.07 -8.95
N SER A 147 25.38 6.76 -10.00
CA SER A 147 24.02 6.74 -10.52
C SER A 147 23.74 5.47 -11.31
N ASP A 148 22.79 4.69 -10.79
CA ASP A 148 22.21 3.54 -11.47
C ASP A 148 20.96 3.94 -12.27
N GLU A 149 20.51 5.20 -12.13
CA GLU A 149 19.24 5.74 -12.64
C GLU A 149 18.04 4.89 -12.20
N LYS A 150 18.16 4.22 -11.05
CA LYS A 150 17.16 3.27 -10.56
C LYS A 150 16.70 3.60 -9.15
N CYS A 151 15.39 3.55 -8.98
CA CYS A 151 14.73 3.68 -7.69
C CYS A 151 13.99 2.39 -7.35
N TYR A 152 13.67 2.19 -6.07
CA TYR A 152 12.82 1.09 -5.63
C TYR A 152 11.62 1.55 -4.81
N SER A 153 10.60 0.71 -4.75
CA SER A 153 9.55 0.72 -3.73
C SER A 153 9.30 -0.71 -3.28
N ARG A 154 9.20 -0.93 -1.97
CA ARG A 154 8.99 -2.27 -1.40
C ARG A 154 8.10 -2.25 -0.16
N ILE A 155 7.43 -3.38 0.08
CA ILE A 155 6.67 -3.64 1.28
C ILE A 155 7.49 -4.56 2.18
N LEU A 156 7.88 -4.03 3.33
CA LEU A 156 8.60 -4.73 4.38
C LEU A 156 7.66 -5.63 5.20
N PRO A 157 8.20 -6.58 6.00
CA PRO A 157 7.42 -7.28 7.00
C PRO A 157 6.61 -6.30 7.88
N GLY A 158 5.36 -6.65 8.19
CA GLY A 158 4.44 -5.73 8.86
C GLY A 158 3.62 -4.84 7.91
N GLY A 159 3.81 -4.94 6.58
CA GLY A 159 3.04 -4.18 5.60
C GLY A 159 3.53 -2.73 5.41
N ILE A 160 4.74 -2.42 5.88
CA ILE A 160 5.33 -1.09 5.86
C ILE A 160 5.92 -0.78 4.49
N LEU A 161 5.63 0.39 3.94
CA LEU A 161 6.22 0.85 2.67
C LEU A 161 7.58 1.50 2.90
N GLU A 162 8.53 1.14 2.05
CA GLU A 162 9.84 1.77 1.95
C GLU A 162 10.15 2.11 0.50
N ARG A 163 10.73 3.29 0.27
CA ARG A 163 11.18 3.78 -1.03
C ARG A 163 12.61 4.26 -0.91
N GLY A 164 13.39 4.05 -1.97
CA GLY A 164 14.77 4.50 -1.98
C GLY A 164 15.45 4.38 -3.34
N CYS A 165 16.75 4.60 -3.34
CA CYS A 165 17.63 4.41 -4.49
C CYS A 165 18.06 2.95 -4.59
N GLN A 166 18.13 2.37 -5.78
CA GLN A 166 18.56 0.99 -5.93
C GLN A 166 20.00 0.76 -5.44
N ALA A 167 20.88 1.76 -5.59
CA ALA A 167 22.25 1.73 -5.08
C ALA A 167 22.36 1.53 -3.55
N SER A 168 21.28 1.80 -2.80
CA SER A 168 21.27 1.59 -1.34
C SER A 168 20.88 0.16 -0.94
N LEU A 169 20.53 -0.71 -1.90
CA LEU A 169 20.20 -2.11 -1.67
C LEU A 169 21.44 -2.99 -1.82
N THR A 170 21.52 -4.04 -1.02
CA THR A 170 22.49 -5.13 -1.22
C THR A 170 22.19 -5.90 -2.52
N GLN A 171 23.19 -6.60 -3.05
CA GLN A 171 23.01 -7.41 -4.26
C GLN A 171 21.88 -8.44 -4.10
N ASP A 172 21.78 -9.08 -2.94
CA ASP A 172 20.72 -10.05 -2.65
C ASP A 172 19.34 -9.38 -2.59
N GLU A 173 19.23 -8.18 -2.03
CA GLU A 173 17.96 -7.43 -2.03
C GLU A 173 17.52 -7.03 -3.44
N VAL A 174 18.46 -6.65 -4.31
CA VAL A 174 18.17 -6.37 -5.72
C VAL A 174 17.65 -7.61 -6.43
N GLN A 175 18.31 -8.76 -6.26
CA GLN A 175 17.89 -10.02 -6.89
C GLN A 175 16.51 -10.50 -6.39
N ASN A 176 16.22 -10.26 -5.12
CA ASN A 176 14.95 -10.65 -4.50
C ASN A 176 13.85 -9.60 -4.63
N CYS A 177 14.13 -8.42 -5.21
CA CYS A 177 13.14 -7.39 -5.44
C CYS A 177 12.32 -7.68 -6.70
N ASN A 178 11.36 -8.58 -6.59
CA ASN A 178 10.44 -8.93 -7.66
C ASN A 178 8.99 -9.08 -7.15
N GLY A 179 8.03 -9.02 -8.07
CA GLY A 179 6.61 -9.23 -7.80
C GLY A 179 5.84 -7.96 -7.39
N THR A 180 4.70 -8.14 -6.74
CA THR A 180 3.78 -7.03 -6.39
C THR A 180 4.21 -6.24 -5.16
N LYS A 181 5.11 -6.81 -4.34
CA LYS A 181 5.58 -6.22 -3.08
C LYS A 181 6.94 -5.55 -3.18
N CYS A 182 7.64 -5.67 -4.30
CA CYS A 182 8.91 -4.96 -4.53
C CYS A 182 9.06 -4.66 -6.02
N ASN A 183 9.36 -3.41 -6.36
CA ASN A 183 9.58 -2.97 -7.72
C ASN A 183 10.80 -2.05 -7.80
N ILE A 184 11.67 -2.30 -8.77
CA ILE A 184 12.75 -1.39 -9.18
C ILE A 184 12.34 -0.77 -10.52
N CYS A 185 12.44 0.55 -10.62
CA CYS A 185 12.10 1.31 -11.82
C CYS A 185 13.27 2.17 -12.28
N GLN A 186 13.22 2.61 -13.54
CA GLN A 186 14.24 3.44 -14.18
C GLN A 186 13.77 4.90 -14.27
N GLY A 187 14.68 5.84 -13.99
CA GLY A 187 14.51 7.27 -14.15
C GLY A 187 14.22 8.03 -12.85
N ASP A 188 14.41 9.34 -12.91
CA ASP A 188 14.23 10.23 -11.76
C ASP A 188 12.80 10.22 -11.23
N GLY A 189 12.67 9.96 -9.92
CA GLY A 189 11.39 9.91 -9.24
C GLY A 189 10.44 8.88 -9.84
N CYS A 190 10.93 7.85 -10.53
CA CYS A 190 10.07 6.82 -11.12
C CYS A 190 9.26 6.06 -10.06
N ASN A 191 9.73 6.05 -8.82
CA ASN A 191 9.09 5.41 -7.67
C ASN A 191 8.07 6.32 -6.96
N ARG A 192 7.40 7.21 -7.69
CA ARG A 192 6.27 8.03 -7.22
C ARG A 192 4.94 7.30 -7.34
N GLY A 193 3.87 7.92 -6.82
CA GLY A 193 2.52 7.36 -6.82
C GLY A 193 2.33 6.23 -5.81
N ILE A 194 1.09 5.77 -5.65
CA ILE A 194 0.71 4.75 -4.66
C ILE A 194 1.37 3.40 -5.00
N PHE A 195 2.00 2.78 -4.00
CA PHE A 195 2.61 1.46 -4.10
C PHE A 195 2.23 0.57 -2.90
N PRO A 196 1.90 -0.72 -3.13
CA PRO A 196 1.60 -1.34 -4.42
C PRO A 196 0.40 -0.70 -5.13
N VAL A 197 0.22 -0.96 -6.43
CA VAL A 197 -0.85 -0.31 -7.24
C VAL A 197 -2.27 -0.66 -6.77
N ASP A 198 -2.42 -1.81 -6.12
CA ASP A 198 -3.64 -2.34 -5.53
C ASP A 198 -3.80 -1.99 -4.04
N ARG A 199 -2.91 -1.15 -3.50
CA ARG A 199 -3.00 -0.72 -2.11
C ARG A 199 -4.34 -0.04 -1.84
N LEU A 200 -5.01 -0.55 -0.81
CA LEU A 200 -6.33 -0.09 -0.43
C LEU A 200 -6.32 1.38 0.03
N THR A 201 -7.33 2.11 -0.38
CA THR A 201 -7.71 3.41 0.16
C THR A 201 -9.06 3.26 0.85
N CYS A 202 -9.25 3.94 1.97
CA CYS A 202 -10.51 3.96 2.70
C CYS A 202 -10.85 5.40 3.06
N ASN A 203 -12.13 5.65 3.36
CA ASN A 203 -12.49 6.86 4.08
C ASN A 203 -11.96 6.74 5.52
N GLN A 204 -11.26 7.75 6.02
CA GLN A 204 -10.66 7.74 7.35
C GLN A 204 -11.00 9.03 8.10
N CYS A 205 -11.64 8.91 9.26
CA CYS A 205 -12.00 10.04 10.12
C CYS A 205 -12.46 9.55 11.50
N LYS A 206 -12.55 10.47 12.48
CA LYS A 206 -13.22 10.25 13.77
C LYS A 206 -14.15 11.41 14.09
N SER A 207 -15.31 11.15 14.71
CA SER A 207 -16.29 12.21 15.00
C SER A 207 -15.83 13.20 16.07
N ASN A 208 -14.83 12.86 16.89
CA ASN A 208 -14.27 13.76 17.90
C ASN A 208 -13.34 14.85 17.32
N ASN A 209 -12.84 14.67 16.10
CA ASN A 209 -11.96 15.64 15.42
C ASN A 209 -12.49 16.10 14.06
N SER A 210 -13.59 15.52 13.58
CA SER A 210 -14.21 15.82 12.29
C SER A 210 -15.73 15.75 12.43
N THR A 211 -16.39 16.91 12.50
CA THR A 211 -17.84 17.02 12.77
C THR A 211 -18.71 16.35 11.70
N ASP A 212 -18.19 16.22 10.49
CA ASP A 212 -18.81 15.60 9.32
C ASP A 212 -18.52 14.09 9.19
N CYS A 213 -17.68 13.49 10.05
CA CYS A 213 -17.29 12.08 9.90
C CYS A 213 -18.48 11.11 9.94
N GLY A 214 -19.47 11.41 10.78
CA GLY A 214 -20.70 10.63 10.91
C GLY A 214 -21.72 10.84 9.79
N MET A 215 -21.48 11.79 8.89
CA MET A 215 -22.33 11.99 7.71
C MET A 215 -22.07 10.88 6.69
N GLY A 216 -23.08 10.57 5.89
CA GLY A 216 -22.91 9.70 4.72
C GLY A 216 -21.99 10.39 3.71
N LEU A 217 -21.01 9.65 3.19
CA LEU A 217 -20.02 10.19 2.25
C LEU A 217 -20.44 9.90 0.80
N THR A 218 -20.48 10.94 -0.02
CA THR A 218 -20.75 10.84 -1.47
C THR A 218 -19.58 11.33 -2.32
N ASP A 219 -18.50 11.79 -1.68
CA ASP A 219 -17.29 12.29 -2.33
C ASP A 219 -16.03 11.63 -1.75
N GLU A 220 -14.86 11.97 -2.31
CA GLU A 220 -13.57 11.42 -1.90
C GLU A 220 -12.86 12.26 -0.82
N SER A 221 -13.57 13.20 -0.16
CA SER A 221 -12.95 14.20 0.74
C SER A 221 -12.23 13.64 1.98
N LYS A 222 -12.55 12.40 2.37
CA LYS A 222 -11.92 11.68 3.50
C LYS A 222 -11.08 10.48 3.06
N THR A 223 -10.78 10.37 1.76
CA THR A 223 -10.02 9.25 1.20
C THR A 223 -8.56 9.34 1.63
N VAL A 224 -8.06 8.28 2.29
CA VAL A 224 -6.67 8.17 2.72
C VAL A 224 -6.15 6.77 2.41
N VAL A 225 -4.89 6.69 1.94
CA VAL A 225 -4.18 5.42 1.69
C VAL A 225 -3.95 4.68 3.01
N CYS A 226 -4.27 3.38 3.07
CA CYS A 226 -4.03 2.57 4.27
C CYS A 226 -2.53 2.49 4.59
N LYS A 227 -2.16 2.74 5.84
CA LYS A 227 -0.77 2.78 6.31
C LYS A 227 -0.09 1.42 6.26
N ILE A 228 -0.83 0.35 6.52
CA ILE A 228 -0.36 -1.02 6.49
C ILE A 228 -0.91 -1.70 5.23
N PHE A 229 0.00 -2.19 4.38
CA PHE A 229 -0.36 -3.05 3.27
C PHE A 229 -0.65 -4.47 3.75
N LYS A 230 -1.87 -4.93 3.48
CA LYS A 230 -2.33 -6.30 3.70
C LYS A 230 -3.16 -6.72 2.49
N GLU A 231 -2.90 -7.92 1.97
CA GLU A 231 -3.76 -8.50 0.94
C GLU A 231 -5.17 -8.73 1.49
N HIS A 232 -6.19 -8.45 0.68
CA HIS A 232 -7.59 -8.53 1.11
C HIS A 232 -7.90 -7.69 2.36
N ASN A 233 -7.20 -6.55 2.53
CA ASN A 233 -7.56 -5.57 3.56
C ASN A 233 -8.99 -5.05 3.33
N ARG A 234 -9.61 -4.56 4.40
CA ARG A 234 -10.97 -4.03 4.39
C ARG A 234 -11.02 -2.65 5.01
N CYS A 235 -11.99 -1.88 4.59
CA CYS A 235 -12.36 -0.64 5.25
C CYS A 235 -13.40 -0.94 6.33
N TYR A 236 -13.45 -0.13 7.39
CA TYR A 236 -14.47 -0.23 8.43
C TYR A 236 -15.21 1.10 8.66
N SER A 237 -16.41 1.01 9.23
CA SER A 237 -17.16 2.09 9.85
C SER A 237 -17.75 1.56 11.15
N ARG A 238 -17.47 2.22 12.27
CA ARG A 238 -17.88 1.72 13.59
C ARG A 238 -18.02 2.81 14.64
N PHE A 239 -18.71 2.49 15.74
CA PHE A 239 -18.59 3.26 16.97
C PHE A 239 -17.47 2.68 17.82
N GLY A 240 -16.42 3.47 18.07
CA GLY A 240 -15.28 3.05 18.90
C GLY A 240 -15.68 2.86 20.38
N PRO A 241 -14.75 2.38 21.23
CA PRO A 241 -14.99 2.17 22.66
C PRO A 241 -15.47 3.43 23.42
N ASP A 242 -15.09 4.61 22.94
CA ASP A 242 -15.46 5.91 23.51
C ASP A 242 -16.77 6.47 22.91
N ASP A 243 -17.57 5.63 22.22
CA ASP A 243 -18.82 5.99 21.55
C ASP A 243 -18.67 7.06 20.44
N HIS A 244 -17.46 7.23 19.93
CA HIS A 244 -17.17 8.06 18.77
C HIS A 244 -17.22 7.24 17.48
N PHE A 245 -18.00 7.72 16.51
CA PHE A 245 -18.01 7.16 15.16
C PHE A 245 -16.65 7.35 14.48
N GLU A 246 -16.11 6.28 13.92
CA GLU A 246 -14.82 6.28 13.24
C GLU A 246 -14.82 5.37 12.00
N ARG A 247 -13.99 5.78 11.03
CA ARG A 247 -13.74 5.07 9.79
C ARG A 247 -12.24 4.84 9.63
N GLY A 248 -11.86 3.72 9.02
CA GLY A 248 -10.45 3.41 8.83
C GLY A 248 -10.20 2.17 8.00
N CYS A 249 -8.92 1.81 7.92
CA CYS A 249 -8.47 0.54 7.36
C CYS A 249 -8.26 -0.47 8.49
N GLU A 250 -8.75 -1.69 8.32
CA GLU A 250 -8.63 -2.74 9.35
C GLU A 250 -7.16 -3.08 9.64
N ALA A 251 -6.33 -3.22 8.60
CA ALA A 251 -4.91 -3.55 8.78
C ALA A 251 -4.12 -2.47 9.53
N ASP A 252 -4.57 -1.21 9.54
CA ASP A 252 -3.89 -0.12 10.26
C ASP A 252 -4.02 -0.28 11.78
N MET A 253 -4.97 -1.11 12.25
CA MET A 253 -5.08 -1.53 13.64
C MET A 253 -4.15 -2.73 13.98
N GLY A 254 -3.54 -3.34 12.97
CA GLY A 254 -2.70 -4.52 13.09
C GLY A 254 -3.05 -5.58 12.04
N LEU A 255 -2.05 -6.36 11.61
CA LEU A 255 -2.23 -7.35 10.54
C LEU A 255 -3.26 -8.45 10.86
N GLN A 256 -3.48 -8.76 12.14
CA GLN A 256 -4.44 -9.76 12.61
C GLN A 256 -5.64 -9.13 13.33
N ALA A 257 -5.75 -7.80 13.33
CA ALA A 257 -6.87 -7.13 13.96
C ALA A 257 -8.16 -7.41 13.19
N ASN A 258 -9.27 -7.54 13.93
CA ASN A 258 -10.62 -7.51 13.40
C ASN A 258 -11.29 -6.22 13.88
N ALA A 259 -11.61 -5.32 12.94
CA ALA A 259 -12.18 -4.02 13.27
C ALA A 259 -13.55 -4.09 13.95
N CYS A 260 -14.28 -5.20 13.81
CA CYS A 260 -15.60 -5.39 14.41
C CYS A 260 -15.62 -6.37 15.57
N ASP A 261 -14.46 -6.77 16.09
CA ASP A 261 -14.41 -7.67 17.25
C ASP A 261 -14.86 -6.96 18.53
N ASN A 262 -15.93 -7.46 19.15
CA ASN A 262 -16.53 -6.89 20.37
C ASN A 262 -16.87 -5.39 20.28
N VAL A 263 -17.09 -4.87 19.07
CA VAL A 263 -17.45 -3.46 18.84
C VAL A 263 -18.94 -3.35 18.53
N ARG A 264 -19.62 -2.43 19.22
CA ARG A 264 -21.00 -2.08 18.95
C ARG A 264 -21.07 -1.34 17.60
N ASP A 265 -22.07 -1.66 16.79
CA ASP A 265 -22.37 -0.93 15.55
C ASP A 265 -21.15 -0.82 14.65
N CYS A 266 -20.75 -1.94 14.03
CA CYS A 266 -19.57 -2.02 13.18
C CYS A 266 -19.87 -2.73 11.86
N MET A 267 -19.31 -2.19 10.78
CA MET A 267 -19.34 -2.79 9.46
C MET A 267 -17.96 -2.75 8.83
N VAL A 268 -17.64 -3.82 8.11
CA VAL A 268 -16.48 -3.91 7.22
C VAL A 268 -16.93 -4.09 5.78
N CYS A 269 -16.16 -3.55 4.84
CA CYS A 269 -16.40 -3.72 3.41
C CYS A 269 -15.08 -3.87 2.65
N ALA A 270 -15.15 -4.50 1.48
CA ALA A 270 -14.02 -4.66 0.59
C ALA A 270 -14.11 -3.68 -0.58
N GLY A 271 -12.97 -3.16 -1.02
CA GLY A 271 -12.89 -2.21 -2.14
C GLY A 271 -12.57 -0.79 -1.69
N LYS A 272 -12.10 0.02 -2.65
CA LYS A 272 -11.64 1.39 -2.38
C LYS A 272 -12.80 2.24 -1.85
N ASN A 273 -12.57 2.90 -0.72
CA ASN A 273 -13.45 3.91 -0.14
C ASN A 273 -14.91 3.41 0.05
N CYS A 274 -15.12 2.11 0.21
CA CYS A 274 -16.46 1.50 0.30
C CYS A 274 -17.22 1.86 1.59
N ASN A 275 -16.50 2.31 2.62
CA ASN A 275 -17.02 2.55 3.95
C ASN A 275 -17.68 3.94 4.04
N THR A 276 -18.81 4.11 3.36
CA THR A 276 -19.52 5.41 3.18
C THR A 276 -20.74 5.59 4.09
N ILE A 277 -21.20 4.52 4.76
CA ILE A 277 -22.44 4.50 5.56
C ILE A 277 -22.47 5.58 6.64
N ALA A 278 -23.57 6.33 6.78
CA ALA A 278 -23.72 7.34 7.82
C ALA A 278 -23.82 6.70 9.22
N ALA A 279 -23.36 7.41 10.27
CA ALA A 279 -23.44 6.94 11.66
C ALA A 279 -24.89 6.63 12.07
N ALA A 280 -25.83 7.54 11.78
CA ALA A 280 -27.24 7.35 12.07
C ALA A 280 -27.86 6.16 11.31
N GLN A 281 -27.36 5.86 10.11
CA GLN A 281 -27.81 4.69 9.35
C GLN A 281 -27.24 3.40 9.95
N LEU A 282 -25.97 3.40 10.36
CA LEU A 282 -25.31 2.25 10.98
C LEU A 282 -26.03 1.80 12.26
N GLU A 283 -26.46 2.74 13.11
CA GLU A 283 -27.24 2.44 14.32
C GLU A 283 -28.62 1.83 14.03
N GLN A 284 -29.19 2.15 12.87
CA GLN A 284 -30.51 1.68 12.45
C GLN A 284 -30.47 0.33 11.73
N LEU A 285 -29.30 -0.16 11.35
CA LEU A 285 -29.19 -1.44 10.65
C LEU A 285 -29.77 -2.58 11.49
N PRO A 286 -30.50 -3.52 10.87
CA PRO A 286 -30.99 -4.71 11.53
C PRO A 286 -29.83 -5.48 12.19
N LYS A 287 -30.05 -5.92 13.43
CA LYS A 287 -29.16 -6.85 14.13
C LYS A 287 -29.91 -8.13 14.44
N CYS A 288 -29.28 -9.24 14.13
CA CYS A 288 -29.85 -10.57 14.24
C CYS A 288 -28.95 -11.38 15.19
N GLN A 289 -29.50 -12.27 16.00
CA GLN A 289 -28.67 -13.34 16.58
C GLN A 289 -28.20 -14.24 15.45
N ARG A 290 -26.90 -14.55 15.42
CA ARG A 290 -26.26 -15.33 14.37
C ARG A 290 -25.52 -16.49 15.00
N CYS A 291 -26.11 -17.67 14.97
CA CYS A 291 -25.57 -18.84 15.64
C CYS A 291 -26.20 -20.13 15.12
N SER A 292 -25.53 -21.24 15.47
CA SER A 292 -25.98 -22.61 15.22
C SER A 292 -25.91 -23.37 16.53
N SER A 293 -26.99 -24.07 16.88
CA SER A 293 -27.03 -24.97 18.05
C SER A 293 -26.03 -26.13 17.97
N ALA A 294 -25.48 -26.42 16.79
CA ALA A 294 -24.40 -27.39 16.64
C ALA A 294 -23.05 -26.88 17.18
N ASP A 295 -22.86 -25.55 17.17
CA ASP A 295 -21.58 -24.90 17.48
C ASP A 295 -21.63 -24.12 18.81
N ASP A 296 -22.81 -23.62 19.19
CA ASP A 296 -23.03 -22.79 20.38
C ASP A 296 -24.34 -23.17 21.10
N HIS A 297 -24.23 -23.69 22.33
CA HIS A 297 -25.39 -24.03 23.15
C HIS A 297 -26.26 -22.82 23.51
N ASN A 298 -25.69 -21.61 23.57
CA ASN A 298 -26.45 -20.38 23.84
C ASN A 298 -27.39 -20.02 22.67
N CYS A 299 -27.20 -20.65 21.51
CA CYS A 299 -28.10 -20.46 20.38
C CYS A 299 -29.52 -20.98 20.67
N ASP A 300 -29.62 -22.07 21.44
CA ASP A 300 -30.92 -22.64 21.84
C ASP A 300 -31.70 -21.67 22.71
N GLU A 301 -31.01 -21.07 23.69
CA GLU A 301 -31.57 -20.11 24.64
C GLU A 301 -31.92 -18.76 24.00
N GLY A 302 -31.43 -18.50 22.78
CA GLY A 302 -31.58 -17.19 22.15
C GLY A 302 -30.90 -16.09 22.97
N SER A 303 -29.75 -16.38 23.56
CA SER A 303 -28.99 -15.48 24.44
C SER A 303 -27.72 -14.90 23.78
N VAL A 304 -27.47 -15.24 22.51
CA VAL A 304 -26.33 -14.74 21.73
C VAL A 304 -26.50 -13.25 21.43
N THR A 305 -25.41 -12.47 21.55
CA THR A 305 -25.42 -11.04 21.23
C THR A 305 -25.76 -10.81 19.75
N PRO A 306 -26.80 -10.02 19.41
CA PRO A 306 -27.14 -9.71 18.03
C PRO A 306 -26.03 -8.94 17.32
N THR A 307 -25.77 -9.29 16.06
CA THR A 307 -24.78 -8.66 15.19
C THR A 307 -25.45 -8.13 13.92
N ILE A 308 -24.85 -7.13 13.28
CA ILE A 308 -25.43 -6.47 12.09
C ILE A 308 -25.62 -7.49 10.96
N CYS A 309 -26.76 -7.40 10.28
CA CYS A 309 -27.18 -8.39 9.29
C CYS A 309 -26.56 -8.15 7.90
N GLY A 310 -26.12 -6.92 7.61
CA GLY A 310 -25.44 -6.49 6.39
C GLY A 310 -25.49 -4.97 6.27
N ASP A 311 -25.45 -4.43 5.05
CA ASP A 311 -25.63 -3.01 4.74
C ASP A 311 -27.06 -2.63 4.30
N HIS A 312 -27.98 -3.59 4.34
CA HIS A 312 -29.38 -3.39 3.96
C HIS A 312 -30.26 -3.08 5.18
N LEU A 313 -30.92 -1.91 5.15
CA LEU A 313 -31.85 -1.49 6.20
C LEU A 313 -33.12 -2.34 6.28
N GLU A 314 -33.50 -2.99 5.19
CA GLU A 314 -34.75 -3.78 5.09
C GLU A 314 -34.55 -5.26 5.46
N ASP A 315 -33.34 -5.67 5.87
CA ASP A 315 -33.09 -7.04 6.27
C ASP A 315 -33.88 -7.41 7.54
N ALA A 316 -34.11 -8.71 7.71
CA ALA A 316 -34.87 -9.28 8.82
C ALA A 316 -34.08 -10.39 9.50
N CYS A 317 -34.49 -10.80 10.70
CA CYS A 317 -33.93 -11.97 11.34
C CYS A 317 -34.77 -13.21 10.98
N PHE A 318 -34.16 -14.39 11.00
CA PHE A 318 -34.90 -15.64 11.04
C PHE A 318 -34.40 -16.58 12.14
N THR A 319 -35.27 -17.54 12.49
CA THR A 319 -34.91 -18.79 13.19
C THR A 319 -35.51 -19.95 12.41
N ARG A 320 -34.75 -21.03 12.19
CA ARG A 320 -35.26 -22.24 11.53
C ARG A 320 -34.59 -23.49 12.09
N ILE A 321 -35.20 -24.64 11.86
CA ILE A 321 -34.58 -25.94 12.09
C ILE A 321 -34.19 -26.55 10.74
N GLU A 322 -32.91 -26.83 10.55
CA GLU A 322 -32.39 -27.54 9.39
C GLU A 322 -31.62 -28.77 9.86
N ASN A 323 -32.02 -29.96 9.39
CA ASN A 323 -31.41 -31.24 9.76
C ASN A 323 -31.27 -31.48 11.27
N GLY A 324 -32.22 -30.97 12.07
CA GLY A 324 -32.22 -31.10 13.53
C GLY A 324 -31.33 -30.08 14.26
N VAL A 325 -30.74 -29.14 13.54
CA VAL A 325 -29.95 -28.02 14.09
C VAL A 325 -30.78 -26.75 14.01
N LEU A 326 -30.90 -26.05 15.13
CA LEU A 326 -31.43 -24.70 15.18
C LEU A 326 -30.39 -23.71 14.64
N GLU A 327 -30.81 -22.91 13.67
CA GLU A 327 -30.05 -21.81 13.08
C GLU A 327 -30.78 -20.49 13.34
N ARG A 328 -30.05 -19.50 13.83
CA ARG A 328 -30.47 -18.10 13.88
C ARG A 328 -29.55 -17.31 12.95
N ASN A 329 -30.12 -16.52 12.05
CA ASN A 329 -29.33 -15.71 11.15
C ASN A 329 -30.14 -14.55 10.56
N CYS A 330 -29.50 -13.84 9.64
CA CYS A 330 -30.04 -12.75 8.86
C CYS A 330 -30.76 -13.30 7.63
N LEU A 331 -31.95 -12.82 7.31
CA LEU A 331 -32.74 -13.30 6.19
C LEU A 331 -31.97 -13.18 4.87
N SER A 332 -31.19 -12.11 4.69
CA SER A 332 -30.30 -11.91 3.54
C SER A 332 -29.35 -13.08 3.24
N THR A 333 -28.96 -13.88 4.24
CA THR A 333 -28.06 -15.03 4.09
C THR A 333 -28.68 -16.24 3.39
N LEU A 334 -30.01 -16.29 3.31
CA LEU A 334 -30.74 -17.37 2.66
C LEU A 334 -30.82 -17.18 1.12
N GLY A 335 -30.92 -18.31 0.41
CA GLY A 335 -31.32 -18.33 -1.00
C GLY A 335 -32.78 -17.91 -1.19
N GLU A 336 -33.17 -17.58 -2.43
CA GLU A 336 -34.53 -17.09 -2.73
C GLU A 336 -35.63 -18.09 -2.33
N ALA A 337 -35.39 -19.40 -2.52
CA ALA A 337 -36.36 -20.43 -2.19
C ALA A 337 -36.58 -20.57 -0.68
N GLU A 338 -35.53 -20.47 0.13
CA GLU A 338 -35.61 -20.49 1.59
C GLU A 338 -36.20 -19.20 2.14
N LYS A 339 -35.86 -18.04 1.56
CA LYS A 339 -36.48 -16.75 1.89
C LYS A 339 -38.00 -16.82 1.71
N ALA A 340 -38.46 -17.37 0.58
CA ALA A 340 -39.89 -17.52 0.31
C ALA A 340 -40.63 -18.35 1.37
N LYS A 341 -39.98 -19.36 1.97
CA LYS A 341 -40.55 -20.11 3.10
C LYS A 341 -40.69 -19.24 4.34
N CYS A 342 -39.65 -18.51 4.69
CA CYS A 342 -39.67 -17.59 5.84
C CYS A 342 -40.67 -16.43 5.67
N ASP A 343 -40.99 -16.06 4.43
CA ASP A 343 -41.98 -15.03 4.10
C ASP A 343 -43.41 -15.58 4.03
N ASP A 344 -43.60 -16.90 3.94
CA ASP A 344 -44.92 -17.53 3.91
C ASP A 344 -45.43 -17.76 5.35
N PRO A 345 -46.47 -17.05 5.81
CA PRO A 345 -46.99 -17.23 7.17
C PRO A 345 -47.60 -18.62 7.40
N ALA A 346 -47.86 -19.40 6.35
CA ALA A 346 -48.30 -20.79 6.47
C ALA A 346 -47.14 -21.78 6.64
N ASP A 347 -45.90 -21.40 6.31
CA ASP A 347 -44.72 -22.25 6.46
C ASP A 347 -44.06 -22.02 7.83
N THR A 348 -44.37 -22.91 8.77
CA THR A 348 -43.85 -22.86 10.14
C THR A 348 -42.46 -23.48 10.31
N SER A 349 -41.76 -23.81 9.21
CA SER A 349 -40.38 -24.31 9.26
C SER A 349 -39.33 -23.20 9.40
N CYS A 350 -39.72 -21.95 9.13
CA CYS A 350 -38.87 -20.78 9.29
C CYS A 350 -39.67 -19.61 9.89
N HIS A 351 -39.18 -19.05 10.99
CA HIS A 351 -39.79 -17.90 11.63
C HIS A 351 -39.00 -16.63 11.33
N LYS A 352 -39.59 -15.74 10.53
CA LYS A 352 -39.07 -14.40 10.25
C LYS A 352 -39.56 -13.40 11.30
N CYS A 353 -38.68 -12.50 11.74
CA CYS A 353 -39.07 -11.36 12.56
C CYS A 353 -38.26 -10.11 12.19
N SER A 354 -38.79 -8.95 12.58
CA SER A 354 -38.14 -7.66 12.38
C SER A 354 -37.85 -6.97 13.71
N GLY A 355 -36.74 -6.23 13.76
CA GLY A 355 -36.29 -5.51 14.95
C GLY A 355 -34.98 -6.03 15.51
N GLN A 356 -34.38 -5.25 16.41
CA GLN A 356 -33.05 -5.51 16.96
C GLN A 356 -33.07 -6.77 17.83
N GLY A 357 -32.36 -7.82 17.40
CA GLY A 357 -32.27 -9.10 18.09
C GLY A 357 -33.61 -9.80 18.30
N CYS A 358 -34.57 -9.62 17.39
CA CYS A 358 -35.92 -10.13 17.56
C CYS A 358 -35.99 -11.67 17.56
N ASN A 359 -35.03 -12.33 16.90
CA ASN A 359 -34.98 -13.79 16.75
C ASN A 359 -34.43 -14.45 18.00
N LYS A 360 -35.03 -14.18 19.16
CA LYS A 360 -34.70 -14.74 20.48
C LYS A 360 -35.71 -15.78 20.97
N GLN A 361 -36.74 -16.06 20.18
CA GLN A 361 -37.78 -17.00 20.56
C GLN A 361 -37.20 -18.40 20.76
N GLU A 362 -37.59 -19.06 21.84
CA GLU A 362 -37.24 -20.46 22.08
C GLU A 362 -37.96 -21.35 21.07
N TRP A 363 -37.25 -22.36 20.56
CA TRP A 363 -37.85 -23.38 19.71
C TRP A 363 -38.13 -24.62 20.54
N LEU A 364 -39.40 -25.05 20.57
CA LEU A 364 -39.81 -26.15 21.44
C LEU A 364 -39.01 -27.43 21.11
N LYS A 365 -38.37 -27.99 22.14
CA LYS A 365 -37.62 -29.24 22.08
C LYS A 365 -38.33 -30.28 22.94
N CYS A 366 -38.73 -31.39 22.32
CA CYS A 366 -39.45 -32.46 22.99
C CYS A 366 -38.66 -33.76 22.92
N TYR A 367 -38.87 -34.64 23.89
CA TYR A 367 -38.46 -36.04 23.74
C TYR A 367 -39.27 -36.69 22.63
N GLN A 368 -38.60 -37.17 21.59
CA GLN A 368 -39.20 -37.85 20.45
C GLN A 368 -38.75 -39.31 20.47
N CYS A 369 -39.46 -40.15 21.21
CA CYS A 369 -39.10 -41.56 21.31
C CYS A 369 -40.31 -42.51 21.38
N ASN A 370 -40.08 -43.79 21.05
CA ASN A 370 -41.09 -44.82 21.03
C ASN A 370 -40.56 -46.11 21.68
N SER A 371 -41.20 -46.56 22.75
CA SER A 371 -40.79 -47.78 23.50
C SER A 371 -40.93 -49.11 22.75
N ALA A 372 -41.59 -49.09 21.57
CA ALA A 372 -41.60 -50.24 20.67
C ALA A 372 -40.25 -50.42 19.96
N THR A 373 -39.59 -49.32 19.60
CA THR A 373 -38.32 -49.30 18.87
C THR A 373 -37.13 -49.15 19.79
N ASP A 374 -37.28 -48.42 20.91
CA ASP A 374 -36.23 -48.26 21.92
C ASP A 374 -36.78 -48.48 23.33
N LYS A 375 -36.34 -49.57 23.98
CA LYS A 375 -36.80 -49.93 25.33
C LYS A 375 -36.42 -48.89 26.39
N SER A 376 -35.41 -48.05 26.20
CA SER A 376 -35.06 -47.00 27.16
C SER A 376 -36.17 -45.96 27.33
N CYS A 377 -37.06 -45.83 26.33
CA CYS A 377 -38.12 -44.83 26.33
C CYS A 377 -39.32 -45.19 27.21
N SER A 378 -39.33 -46.39 27.79
CA SER A 378 -40.21 -46.75 28.90
C SER A 378 -39.81 -46.09 30.22
N ALA A 379 -38.56 -45.64 30.38
CA ALA A 379 -38.06 -45.00 31.60
C ALA A 379 -38.19 -43.47 31.57
N GLU A 380 -38.09 -42.81 32.72
CA GLU A 380 -38.01 -41.34 32.79
C GLU A 380 -36.84 -40.83 31.93
N GLN A 381 -37.10 -39.83 31.08
CA GLN A 381 -36.09 -39.24 30.21
C GLN A 381 -35.40 -38.12 30.99
N ARG A 382 -34.09 -38.24 31.20
CA ARG A 382 -33.31 -37.34 32.08
C ARG A 382 -32.15 -36.64 31.36
N ASP A 383 -31.77 -37.14 30.18
CA ASP A 383 -30.73 -36.56 29.34
C ASP A 383 -31.31 -36.13 27.99
N ASN A 384 -30.52 -35.48 27.15
CA ASN A 384 -30.96 -34.98 25.84
C ASN A 384 -30.87 -36.02 24.71
N HIS A 385 -30.64 -37.31 25.00
CA HIS A 385 -30.39 -38.30 23.95
C HIS A 385 -31.58 -38.47 22.99
N HIS A 386 -32.80 -38.39 23.53
CA HIS A 386 -34.05 -38.52 22.79
C HIS A 386 -34.70 -37.17 22.47
N SER A 387 -34.07 -36.05 22.80
CA SER A 387 -34.67 -34.74 22.58
C SER A 387 -34.37 -34.21 21.18
N ALA A 388 -35.39 -33.72 20.50
CA ALA A 388 -35.28 -33.13 19.17
C ALA A 388 -36.25 -31.96 19.04
N TYR A 389 -35.87 -30.95 18.23
CA TYR A 389 -36.74 -29.82 17.95
C TYR A 389 -38.02 -30.29 17.28
N CYS A 390 -39.15 -29.69 17.67
CA CYS A 390 -40.38 -29.83 16.92
C CYS A 390 -40.15 -29.30 15.49
N ARG A 391 -40.65 -30.02 14.48
CA ARG A 391 -40.41 -29.69 13.07
C ARG A 391 -41.05 -28.36 12.66
N HIS A 392 -42.15 -28.02 13.32
CA HIS A 392 -42.97 -26.85 13.07
C HIS A 392 -43.07 -26.07 14.38
N GLN A 393 -43.09 -24.75 14.29
CA GLN A 393 -43.31 -23.87 15.43
C GLN A 393 -44.75 -23.34 15.39
N HIS A 394 -45.56 -23.71 16.39
CA HIS A 394 -46.84 -23.06 16.68
C HIS A 394 -46.85 -22.54 18.12
N ASP A 395 -47.53 -21.42 18.34
CA ASP A 395 -47.60 -20.75 19.65
C ASP A 395 -48.27 -21.61 20.75
N GLU A 396 -49.05 -22.63 20.35
CA GLU A 396 -49.68 -23.58 21.27
C GLU A 396 -49.10 -25.00 21.17
N ASP A 397 -47.87 -25.15 20.66
CA ASP A 397 -47.23 -26.46 20.68
C ASP A 397 -46.84 -26.87 22.10
N HIS A 398 -47.13 -28.14 22.43
CA HIS A 398 -46.81 -28.74 23.72
C HIS A 398 -46.19 -30.12 23.49
N CYS A 399 -45.20 -30.48 24.30
CA CYS A 399 -44.72 -31.86 24.35
C CYS A 399 -45.79 -32.75 24.99
N TYR A 400 -45.99 -33.95 24.47
CA TYR A 400 -46.91 -34.93 25.05
C TYR A 400 -46.19 -36.21 25.46
N THR A 401 -46.88 -37.01 26.28
CA THR A 401 -46.54 -38.40 26.51
C THR A 401 -47.84 -39.19 26.51
N ARG A 402 -47.91 -40.28 25.74
CA ARG A 402 -49.09 -41.14 25.66
C ARG A 402 -48.71 -42.61 25.69
N ILE A 403 -49.54 -43.42 26.34
CA ILE A 403 -49.40 -44.88 26.36
C ILE A 403 -50.53 -45.48 25.51
N VAL A 404 -50.17 -46.30 24.52
CA VAL A 404 -51.12 -47.07 23.70
C VAL A 404 -50.59 -48.49 23.56
N ASP A 405 -51.40 -49.50 23.85
CA ASP A 405 -51.01 -50.91 23.76
C ASP A 405 -49.69 -51.25 24.51
N ASN A 406 -49.51 -50.68 25.71
CA ASN A 406 -48.28 -50.76 26.52
C ASN A 406 -47.02 -50.15 25.86
N ILE A 407 -47.18 -49.35 24.81
CA ILE A 407 -46.12 -48.57 24.19
C ILE A 407 -46.25 -47.12 24.63
N ARG A 408 -45.28 -46.64 25.40
CA ARG A 408 -45.05 -45.22 25.65
C ARG A 408 -44.48 -44.54 24.40
N LYS A 409 -45.10 -43.42 24.04
CA LYS A 409 -44.71 -42.48 22.99
C LYS A 409 -44.64 -41.08 23.58
#